data_AF-A0A9Q2WKE7-F1
#
_entry.id   AF-A0A9Q2WKE7-F1
#
_cell.length_a   1.000
_cell.length_b   1.000
_cell.length_c   1.000
_cell.angle_alpha   90.00
_cell.angle_beta   90.00
_cell.angle_gamma   90.00
#
_symmetry.space_group_name_H-M   'P 1'
#
loop_
_entity.id
_entity.type
_entity.pdbx_description
1 polymer ?
#
loop_
_entity_poly.entity_id
_entity_poly.type
_entity_poly.pdbx_seq_one_letter_code
_entity_poly.pdbx_strand_id
1 'polypeptide(L)'
;MLGKIRKKLIESEPSKTVQASPIICPICDRAIPQSQKDAHHLIPKSKGGKATEYLHRICHRQIHALFDETELARKLNTAESLKEHPDMQKFIGWVKTKPDSFYQRTSKSDRIKKLDL
;
A
#
# COMPACT_ATOMS: atom_id res chain seq x y z
N MET A 1 36.11 -50.28 9.79
CA MET A 1 36.38 -48.83 9.87
C MET A 1 35.08 -48.07 9.67
N LEU A 2 34.83 -47.10 10.55
CA LEU A 2 33.56 -46.42 10.79
C LEU A 2 33.17 -45.43 9.69
N GLY A 3 31.88 -45.38 9.35
CA GLY A 3 31.28 -44.31 8.54
C GLY A 3 29.79 -44.17 8.83
N LYS A 4 29.41 -43.97 10.11
CA LYS A 4 28.02 -43.71 10.51
C LYS A 4 27.72 -42.21 10.31
N ILE A 5 26.98 -41.90 9.26
CA ILE A 5 26.42 -40.56 9.01
C ILE A 5 25.57 -40.16 10.22
N ARG A 6 25.98 -39.10 10.92
CA ARG A 6 25.34 -38.61 12.15
C ARG A 6 23.99 -37.97 11.84
N LYS A 7 22.95 -38.79 11.87
CA LYS A 7 21.55 -38.39 12.02
C LYS A 7 21.32 -37.92 13.46
N LYS A 8 21.58 -36.63 13.76
CA LYS A 8 20.93 -35.86 14.85
C LYS A 8 21.55 -34.48 15.01
N LEU A 9 20.69 -33.51 15.32
CA LEU A 9 20.89 -32.10 15.74
C LEU A 9 20.47 -31.06 14.69
N ILE A 10 19.17 -31.03 14.41
CA ILE A 10 18.48 -29.76 14.18
C ILE A 10 17.66 -29.55 15.46
N GLU A 11 18.35 -29.11 16.51
CA GLU A 11 17.73 -28.57 17.72
C GLU A 11 17.28 -27.14 17.41
N SER A 12 15.97 -26.94 17.55
CA SER A 12 15.32 -25.76 18.13
C SER A 12 16.06 -24.42 18.08
N GLU A 13 15.61 -23.54 17.21
CA GLU A 13 15.48 -22.13 17.55
C GLU A 13 14.07 -21.69 17.10
N PRO A 14 13.13 -21.39 18.01
CA PRO A 14 11.96 -20.62 17.61
C PRO A 14 12.51 -19.27 17.15
N SER A 15 12.51 -19.06 15.83
CA SER A 15 12.88 -17.80 15.19
C SER A 15 12.21 -16.67 15.98
N LYS A 16 13.02 -15.93 16.75
CA LYS A 16 12.57 -14.76 17.48
C LYS A 16 12.02 -13.81 16.42
N THR A 17 10.69 -13.80 16.28
CA THR A 17 9.99 -12.83 15.46
C THR A 17 10.23 -11.49 16.14
N VAL A 18 11.22 -10.75 15.63
CA VAL A 18 11.40 -9.34 15.97
C VAL A 18 10.08 -8.67 15.59
N GLN A 19 9.25 -8.35 16.58
CA GLN A 19 7.97 -7.70 16.35
C GLN A 19 8.25 -6.29 15.84
N ALA A 20 8.28 -6.13 14.52
CA ALA A 20 8.37 -4.83 13.87
C ALA A 20 7.08 -4.04 14.13
N SER A 21 7.22 -2.77 14.52
CA SER A 21 6.07 -1.87 14.68
C SER A 21 5.22 -1.86 13.40
N PRO A 22 3.88 -1.89 13.53
CA PRO A 22 3.01 -1.94 12.36
C PRO A 22 3.16 -0.66 11.54
N ILE A 23 3.36 -0.82 10.23
CA ILE A 23 3.35 0.31 9.30
C ILE A 23 1.89 0.73 9.09
N ILE A 24 1.57 1.99 9.34
CA ILE A 24 0.22 2.53 9.18
C ILE A 24 0.08 3.14 7.79
N CYS A 25 -1.03 2.85 7.12
CA CYS A 25 -1.35 3.44 5.82
C CYS A 25 -1.77 4.89 6.00
N PRO A 26 -1.05 5.85 5.40
CA PRO A 26 -1.33 7.28 5.57
C PRO A 26 -2.65 7.72 4.92
N ILE A 27 -3.27 6.90 4.06
CA ILE A 27 -4.56 7.20 3.44
C ILE A 27 -5.75 6.74 4.29
N CYS A 28 -5.74 5.47 4.72
CA CYS A 28 -6.88 4.87 5.41
C CYS A 28 -6.66 4.64 6.91
N ASP A 29 -5.50 5.01 7.46
CA ASP A 29 -5.12 4.92 8.87
C ASP A 29 -5.16 3.49 9.47
N ARG A 30 -5.20 2.44 8.64
CA ARG A 30 -5.14 1.04 9.06
C ARG A 30 -3.73 0.48 9.00
N ALA A 31 -3.44 -0.58 9.75
CA ALA A 31 -2.16 -1.27 9.68
C ALA A 31 -2.01 -1.99 8.32
N ILE A 32 -0.82 -1.91 7.74
CA ILE A 32 -0.49 -2.55 6.46
C ILE A 32 0.13 -3.91 6.75
N PRO A 33 -0.56 -5.03 6.46
CA PRO A 33 0.06 -6.34 6.52
C PRO A 33 1.08 -6.47 5.38
N GLN A 34 2.12 -7.26 5.60
CA GLN A 34 3.20 -7.46 4.62
C GLN A 34 2.69 -7.88 3.23
N SER A 35 1.60 -8.65 3.17
CA SER A 35 0.97 -9.10 1.91
C SER A 35 0.25 -7.99 1.12
N GLN A 36 -0.06 -6.87 1.75
CA GLN A 36 -0.74 -5.73 1.14
C GLN A 36 0.13 -4.47 1.09
N LYS A 37 1.41 -4.58 1.40
CA LYS A 37 2.36 -3.46 1.40
C LYS A 37 2.81 -3.13 -0.02
N ASP A 38 2.59 -1.89 -0.44
CA ASP A 38 2.98 -1.39 -1.75
C ASP A 38 3.59 0.01 -1.66
N ALA A 39 4.64 0.28 -2.42
CA ALA A 39 5.32 1.57 -2.42
C ALA A 39 4.66 2.53 -3.42
N HIS A 40 4.34 3.74 -2.97
CA HIS A 40 3.69 4.76 -3.79
C HIS A 40 4.46 6.07 -3.72
N HIS A 41 4.60 6.75 -4.87
CA HIS A 41 5.13 8.11 -4.89
C HIS A 41 3.96 9.10 -4.91
N LEU A 42 3.79 9.87 -3.82
CA LEU A 42 2.72 10.89 -3.76
C LEU A 42 2.90 11.97 -4.83
N ILE A 43 4.14 12.34 -5.13
CA ILE A 43 4.50 13.05 -6.36
C ILE A 43 4.94 11.99 -7.37
N PRO A 44 4.27 11.81 -8.52
CA PRO A 44 4.67 10.81 -9.50
C PRO A 44 6.14 10.93 -9.93
N LYS A 45 6.79 9.79 -10.15
CA LYS A 45 8.21 9.75 -10.58
C LYS A 45 8.42 10.49 -11.91
N SER A 46 7.46 10.39 -12.83
CA SER A 46 7.42 11.12 -14.11
C SER A 46 7.38 12.65 -13.94
N LYS A 47 6.97 13.14 -12.76
CA LYS A 47 6.89 14.55 -12.38
C LYS A 47 7.99 14.94 -11.37
N GLY A 48 9.04 14.13 -11.23
CA GLY A 48 10.21 14.43 -10.40
C GLY A 48 10.14 13.95 -8.96
N GLY A 49 9.13 13.16 -8.58
CA GLY A 49 9.02 12.58 -7.25
C GLY A 49 10.15 11.58 -6.94
N LYS A 50 10.65 11.62 -5.70
CA LYS A 50 11.76 10.78 -5.21
C LYS A 50 11.40 9.97 -3.96
N ALA A 51 10.54 10.53 -3.10
CA ALA A 51 10.11 9.87 -1.88
C ALA A 51 9.00 8.87 -2.17
N THR A 52 8.98 7.78 -1.38
CA THR A 52 7.90 6.79 -1.40
C THR A 52 7.31 6.63 -0.03
N GLU A 53 6.01 6.36 0.00
CA GLU A 53 5.27 5.93 1.19
C GLU A 53 4.72 4.53 0.97
N TYR A 54 4.53 3.79 2.06
CA TYR A 54 3.87 2.50 2.00
C TYR A 54 2.37 2.66 2.16
N LEU A 55 1.62 2.12 1.20
CA LEU A 55 0.16 2.09 1.19
C LEU A 55 -0.33 0.63 1.17
N HIS A 56 -1.60 0.41 1.54
CA HIS A 56 -2.29 -0.79 1.10
C HIS A 56 -2.41 -0.81 -0.42
N ARG A 57 -2.27 -1.98 -1.05
CA ARG A 57 -2.50 -2.15 -2.50
C ARG A 57 -3.86 -1.59 -2.95
N ILE A 58 -4.92 -1.75 -2.17
CA ILE A 58 -6.24 -1.19 -2.50
C ILE A 58 -6.25 0.34 -2.46
N CYS A 59 -5.54 0.97 -1.51
CA CYS A 59 -5.44 2.43 -1.40
C CYS A 59 -4.62 3.00 -2.57
N HIS A 60 -3.48 2.37 -2.88
CA HIS A 60 -2.67 2.72 -4.05
C HIS A 60 -3.50 2.68 -5.33
N ARG A 61 -4.21 1.57 -5.58
CA ARG A 61 -5.07 1.45 -6.77
C ARG A 61 -6.21 2.48 -6.79
N GLN A 62 -6.76 2.84 -5.64
CA GLN A 62 -7.80 3.85 -5.57
C GLN A 62 -7.29 5.24 -5.97
N ILE A 63 -6.08 5.63 -5.54
CA ILE A 63 -5.46 6.90 -5.94
C ILE A 63 -5.41 7.00 -7.47
N HIS A 64 -4.87 5.99 -8.15
CA HIS A 64 -4.79 5.96 -9.61
C HIS A 64 -6.13 5.70 -10.34
N ALA A 65 -7.15 5.22 -9.62
CA ALA A 65 -8.49 5.12 -10.16
C ALA A 65 -9.20 6.48 -10.16
N LEU A 66 -8.87 7.35 -9.20
CA LEU A 66 -9.51 8.64 -9.01
C LEU A 66 -8.76 9.79 -9.64
N PHE A 67 -7.42 9.76 -9.70
CA PHE A 67 -6.59 10.91 -10.06
C PHE A 67 -5.54 10.56 -11.11
N ASP A 68 -5.25 11.51 -12.00
CA ASP A 68 -4.14 11.42 -12.93
C ASP A 68 -2.82 11.93 -12.33
N GLU A 69 -1.70 11.64 -12.98
CA GLU A 69 -0.37 12.04 -12.47
C GLU A 69 -0.17 13.56 -12.38
N THR A 70 -0.86 14.35 -13.23
CA THR A 70 -0.75 15.80 -13.22
C THR A 70 -1.49 16.41 -12.04
N GLU A 71 -2.67 15.89 -11.71
CA GLU A 71 -3.42 16.26 -10.51
C GLU A 71 -2.66 15.90 -9.23
N LEU A 72 -2.10 14.69 -9.17
CA LEU A 72 -1.26 14.25 -8.06
C LEU A 72 -0.07 15.20 -7.86
N ALA A 73 0.68 15.50 -8.91
CA ALA A 73 1.85 16.37 -8.77
C ALA A 73 1.52 17.81 -8.35
N ARG A 74 0.39 18.36 -8.81
CA ARG A 74 0.08 19.79 -8.65
C ARG A 74 -0.76 20.11 -7.42
N LYS A 75 -1.67 19.22 -7.03
CA LYS A 75 -2.72 19.51 -6.03
C LYS A 75 -2.82 18.47 -4.93
N LEU A 76 -2.51 17.21 -5.23
CA LEU A 76 -2.76 16.06 -4.35
C LEU A 76 -1.46 15.30 -4.03
N ASN A 77 -0.40 16.05 -3.75
CA ASN A 77 0.96 15.53 -3.57
C ASN A 77 1.31 15.16 -2.12
N THR A 78 0.33 15.19 -1.22
CA THR A 78 0.46 14.78 0.18
C THR A 78 -0.66 13.81 0.57
N ALA A 79 -0.47 13.02 1.62
CA ALA A 79 -1.52 12.14 2.12
C ALA A 79 -2.72 12.93 2.63
N GLU A 80 -2.49 14.08 3.26
CA GLU A 80 -3.52 14.97 3.79
C GLU A 80 -4.42 15.50 2.66
N SER A 81 -3.83 16.05 1.59
CA SER A 81 -4.59 16.57 0.44
C SER A 81 -5.41 15.47 -0.25
N LEU A 82 -4.87 14.25 -0.32
CA LEU A 82 -5.63 13.10 -0.80
C LEU A 82 -6.81 12.77 0.12
N LYS A 83 -6.62 12.75 1.44
CA LYS A 83 -7.68 12.47 2.43
C LYS A 83 -8.77 13.52 2.44
N GLU A 84 -8.46 14.77 2.11
CA GLU A 84 -9.42 15.87 2.04
C GLU A 84 -10.30 15.82 0.78
N HIS A 85 -9.88 15.12 -0.27
CA HIS A 85 -10.66 15.05 -1.51
C HIS A 85 -11.98 14.28 -1.30
N PRO A 86 -13.15 14.82 -1.69
CA PRO A 86 -14.46 14.21 -1.40
C PRO A 86 -14.60 12.75 -1.88
N ASP A 87 -14.11 12.43 -3.07
CA ASP A 87 -14.19 11.05 -3.59
C ASP A 87 -13.25 10.09 -2.85
N MET A 88 -12.13 10.58 -2.34
CA MET A 88 -11.24 9.77 -1.50
C MET A 88 -11.85 9.57 -0.11
N GLN A 89 -12.52 10.57 0.47
CA GLN A 89 -13.24 10.44 1.74
C GLN A 89 -14.31 9.34 1.70
N LYS A 90 -15.10 9.28 0.61
CA LYS A 90 -16.08 8.20 0.39
C LYS A 90 -15.41 6.83 0.43
N PHE A 91 -14.29 6.68 -0.28
CA PHE A 91 -13.51 5.45 -0.28
C PHE A 91 -12.96 5.13 1.11
N ILE A 92 -12.36 6.10 1.81
CA ILE A 92 -11.77 5.92 3.14
C ILE A 92 -12.85 5.45 4.13
N GLY A 93 -14.01 6.10 4.14
CA GLY A 93 -15.14 5.73 5.00
C GLY A 93 -15.58 4.28 4.78
N TRP A 94 -15.62 3.83 3.53
CA TRP A 94 -15.95 2.45 3.19
C TRP A 94 -14.82 1.46 3.53
N VAL A 95 -13.57 1.74 3.15
CA VAL A 95 -12.46 0.79 3.30
C VAL A 95 -12.07 0.58 4.77
N LYS A 96 -12.28 1.59 5.63
CA LYS A 96 -12.07 1.48 7.08
C LYS A 96 -12.95 0.41 7.73
N THR A 97 -14.06 0.01 7.10
CA THR A 97 -14.93 -1.08 7.58
C THR A 97 -14.42 -2.48 7.25
N LYS A 98 -13.29 -2.61 6.55
CA LYS A 98 -12.76 -3.88 6.03
C LYS A 98 -11.56 -4.37 6.86
N PRO A 99 -11.27 -5.69 6.86
CA PRO A 99 -10.04 -6.23 7.47
C PRO A 99 -8.77 -5.61 6.88
N ASP A 100 -7.70 -5.50 7.65
CA ASP A 100 -6.43 -4.88 7.22
C ASP A 100 -5.81 -5.55 5.97
N SER A 101 -6.05 -6.85 5.80
CA SER A 101 -5.61 -7.64 4.64
C SER A 101 -6.53 -7.54 3.42
N PHE A 102 -7.63 -6.79 3.52
CA PHE A 102 -8.64 -6.70 2.47
C PHE A 102 -8.06 -6.14 1.16
N TYR A 103 -8.40 -6.83 0.08
CA TYR A 103 -8.03 -6.44 -1.26
C TYR A 103 -9.14 -6.81 -2.24
N GLN A 104 -9.40 -5.91 -3.18
CA GLN A 104 -10.20 -6.19 -4.37
C GLN A 104 -9.62 -5.43 -5.56
N ARG A 105 -10.04 -5.81 -6.76
CA ARG A 105 -9.69 -5.04 -7.97
C ARG A 105 -10.44 -3.71 -7.95
N THR A 106 -9.74 -2.65 -8.33
CA THR A 106 -10.30 -1.31 -8.53
C THR A 106 -10.22 -0.96 -10.02
N SER A 107 -11.33 -0.52 -10.60
CA SER A 107 -11.38 0.03 -11.95
C SER A 107 -11.17 1.54 -11.92
N LYS A 108 -10.58 2.09 -12.99
CA LYS A 108 -10.49 3.55 -13.17
C LYS A 108 -11.88 4.17 -13.20
N SER A 109 -12.02 5.38 -12.64
CA SER A 109 -13.23 6.18 -12.80
C SER A 109 -13.42 6.60 -14.25
N ASP A 110 -14.66 6.89 -14.65
CA ASP A 110 -14.93 7.29 -16.04
C ASP A 110 -14.27 8.62 -16.41
N ARG A 111 -14.01 9.49 -15.42
CA ARG A 111 -13.20 10.70 -15.61
C ARG A 111 -11.79 10.35 -16.07
N ILE A 112 -11.11 9.45 -15.36
CA ILE A 112 -9.74 9.03 -15.73
C ILE A 112 -9.74 8.27 -17.06
N LYS A 113 -10.69 7.36 -17.31
CA LYS A 113 -10.78 6.65 -18.59
C LYS A 113 -10.88 7.61 -19.78
N LYS A 114 -11.64 8.71 -19.65
CA LYS A 114 -11.80 9.72 -20.70
C LYS A 114 -10.53 10.54 -20.97
N LEU A 115 -9.62 10.63 -20.00
CA LEU A 115 -8.33 11.34 -20.17
C LEU A 115 -7.27 10.47 -20.86
N ASP A 116 -7.46 9.14 -20.87
CA ASP A 116 -6.58 8.17 -21.52
C ASP A 116 -6.99 7.88 -22.99
N LEU A 117 -8.15 8.37 -23.44
CA LEU A 117 -8.67 8.22 -24.81
C LEU A 117 -8.13 9.34 -25.72
#